data_AF-A0A5C7HA33-F1
#
_entry.id   AF-A0A5C7HA33-F1
#
_cell.length_a   1.000
_cell.length_b   1.000
_cell.length_c   1.000
_cell.angle_alpha   90.00
_cell.angle_beta   90.00
_cell.angle_gamma   90.00
#
_symmetry.space_group_name_H-M   'P 1'
#
loop_
_entity.id
_entity.type
_entity.pdbx_description
1 polymer ?
#
loop_
_entity_poly.entity_id
_entity_poly.type
_entity_poly.pdbx_seq_one_letter_code
_entity_poly.pdbx_strand_id
1 'polypeptide(L)'
;MLLQLLFQIIFLSLLINVLAKISLPISKPNCPSSCGNVSIPFPFGIGSNCYLNDSFAVDCKSDHHKPFLRSINLEVLNITLPDFGILVNHPVLNSCLSNESTLLENTPFLFSDRNRFVSVACDNFAIMSSNNSSLCGCLSICDGSQTFEMGNCFGVKCCQTTIPTKLKSYKASYNILNNNSQGENQQKCKYAFLVDRDLFSTSVSAEDVANIKQVPVQLNWNIQESSFDLDEKNKSQDYQSSTHCKAFNDGSVHCVCIEGYGGNPYLPDGCQVLVLTILRPMDDMDEN
;
A
#
# COMPACT_ATOMS: atom_id res chain seq x y z
N MET A 1 -0.83 -2.54 -58.10
CA MET A 1 -1.10 -1.58 -57.01
C MET A 1 -1.99 -2.15 -55.91
N LEU A 2 -3.24 -2.57 -56.19
CA LEU A 2 -4.16 -3.04 -55.14
C LEU A 2 -3.63 -4.25 -54.34
N LEU A 3 -3.00 -5.21 -55.02
CA LEU A 3 -2.43 -6.41 -54.41
C LEU A 3 -1.21 -6.10 -53.51
N GLN A 4 -0.37 -5.14 -53.91
CA GLN A 4 0.78 -4.69 -53.10
C GLN A 4 0.33 -3.98 -51.82
N LEU A 5 -0.70 -3.12 -51.92
CA LEU A 5 -1.32 -2.46 -50.76
C LEU A 5 -1.93 -3.50 -49.80
N LEU A 6 -2.57 -4.54 -50.32
CA LEU A 6 -3.09 -5.65 -49.53
C LEU A 6 -1.99 -6.41 -48.78
N PHE A 7 -0.88 -6.73 -49.45
CA PHE A 7 0.27 -7.36 -48.80
C PHE A 7 0.90 -6.47 -47.74
N GLN A 8 1.01 -5.15 -47.98
CA GLN A 8 1.53 -4.20 -46.99
C GLN A 8 0.62 -4.09 -45.76
N ILE A 9 -0.71 -4.04 -45.95
CA ILE A 9 -1.67 -3.99 -44.84
C ILE A 9 -1.65 -5.30 -44.04
N ILE A 10 -1.59 -6.46 -44.70
CA ILE A 10 -1.47 -7.76 -44.04
C ILE A 10 -0.16 -7.85 -43.25
N PHE A 11 0.97 -7.43 -43.83
CA PHE A 11 2.27 -7.42 -43.17
C PHE A 11 2.30 -6.44 -41.98
N LEU A 12 1.69 -5.25 -42.11
CA LEU A 12 1.56 -4.28 -41.03
C LEU A 12 0.63 -4.80 -39.91
N SER A 13 -0.46 -5.48 -40.25
CA SER A 13 -1.35 -6.13 -39.27
C SER A 13 -0.68 -7.30 -38.55
N LEU A 14 0.17 -8.07 -39.25
CA LEU A 14 1.01 -9.12 -38.66
C LEU A 14 2.07 -8.52 -37.72
N LEU A 15 2.70 -7.41 -38.09
CA LEU A 15 3.62 -6.66 -37.22
C LEU A 15 2.93 -6.10 -35.96
N ILE A 16 1.69 -5.61 -36.08
CA ILE A 16 0.90 -5.16 -34.93
C ILE A 16 0.54 -6.33 -34.01
N ASN A 17 0.31 -7.54 -34.54
CA ASN A 17 0.06 -8.74 -33.73
C ASN A 17 1.33 -9.32 -33.08
N VAL A 18 2.52 -9.01 -33.60
CA VAL A 18 3.82 -9.36 -32.98
C VAL A 18 4.14 -8.45 -31.78
N LEU A 19 3.49 -7.30 -31.65
CA LEU A 19 3.38 -6.56 -30.38
C LEU A 19 2.41 -7.29 -29.43
N ALA A 20 2.61 -8.59 -29.23
CA ALA A 20 2.12 -9.23 -28.03
C ALA A 20 2.70 -8.43 -26.87
N LYS A 21 1.84 -7.79 -26.05
CA LYS A 21 2.26 -7.30 -24.74
C LYS A 21 2.84 -8.51 -24.02
N ILE A 22 4.16 -8.61 -23.95
CA ILE A 22 4.83 -9.56 -23.09
C ILE A 22 4.36 -9.18 -21.68
N SER A 23 3.45 -9.98 -21.13
CA SER A 23 3.05 -9.84 -19.75
C SER A 23 4.20 -10.38 -18.93
N LEU A 24 4.91 -9.47 -18.27
CA LEU A 24 5.98 -9.85 -17.37
C LEU A 24 5.40 -10.74 -16.26
N PRO A 25 6.12 -11.79 -15.85
CA PRO A 25 5.63 -12.71 -14.83
C PRO A 25 5.52 -11.96 -13.50
N ILE A 26 4.30 -11.90 -12.95
CA ILE A 26 4.04 -11.28 -11.66
C ILE A 26 3.66 -12.28 -10.58
N SER A 27 3.12 -13.44 -10.96
CA SER A 27 2.74 -14.55 -10.07
C SER A 27 3.48 -15.83 -10.45
N LYS A 28 3.48 -16.82 -9.56
CA LYS A 28 4.00 -18.16 -9.85
C LYS A 28 3.25 -18.81 -11.04
N PRO A 29 3.88 -19.72 -11.80
CA PRO A 29 3.20 -20.45 -12.87
C PRO A 29 1.93 -21.15 -12.36
N ASN A 30 0.85 -21.09 -13.13
CA ASN A 30 -0.47 -21.65 -12.80
C ASN A 30 -1.18 -21.00 -11.58
N CYS A 31 -0.68 -19.88 -11.07
CA CYS A 31 -1.31 -19.14 -9.99
C CYS A 31 -2.09 -17.93 -10.52
N PRO A 32 -3.31 -17.67 -10.02
CA PRO A 32 -4.06 -16.47 -10.36
C PRO A 32 -3.23 -15.21 -10.07
N SER A 33 -3.11 -14.35 -11.07
CA SER A 33 -2.33 -13.10 -10.99
C SER A 33 -3.16 -11.91 -10.55
N SER A 34 -4.47 -12.07 -10.35
CA SER A 34 -5.39 -11.00 -9.97
C SER A 34 -6.63 -11.53 -9.24
N CYS A 35 -7.28 -10.64 -8.50
CA CYS A 35 -8.61 -10.84 -7.91
C CYS A 35 -9.40 -9.55 -8.12
N GLY A 36 -10.46 -9.61 -8.93
CA GLY A 36 -11.15 -8.42 -9.40
C GLY A 36 -10.21 -7.51 -10.19
N ASN A 37 -10.12 -6.24 -9.79
CA ASN A 37 -9.25 -5.25 -10.44
C ASN A 37 -7.86 -5.13 -9.80
N VAL A 38 -7.56 -5.98 -8.81
CA VAL A 38 -6.30 -5.90 -8.05
C VAL A 38 -5.34 -6.97 -8.56
N SER A 39 -4.15 -6.55 -8.96
CA SER A 39 -3.05 -7.47 -9.28
C SER A 39 -2.48 -8.07 -8.00
N ILE A 40 -2.23 -9.38 -8.02
CA ILE A 40 -1.70 -10.15 -6.89
C ILE A 40 -0.33 -10.71 -7.29
N PRO A 41 0.74 -9.92 -7.14
CA PRO A 41 2.08 -10.37 -7.43
C PRO A 41 2.65 -11.22 -6.29
N PHE A 42 3.52 -12.17 -6.62
CA PHE A 42 4.34 -12.86 -5.62
C PHE A 42 5.15 -11.82 -4.79
N PRO A 43 5.33 -11.95 -3.46
CA PRO A 43 5.09 -13.12 -2.60
C PRO A 43 3.62 -13.39 -2.25
N PHE A 44 2.70 -12.51 -2.63
CA PHE A 44 1.27 -12.72 -2.44
C PHE A 44 0.72 -13.73 -3.44
N GLY A 45 -0.31 -14.47 -3.05
CA GLY A 45 -0.88 -15.48 -3.92
C GLY A 45 -2.22 -16.00 -3.48
N ILE A 46 -3.00 -16.45 -4.46
CA ILE A 46 -4.33 -17.04 -4.28
C ILE A 46 -4.23 -18.54 -4.53
N GLY A 47 -4.72 -19.33 -3.57
CA GLY A 47 -4.68 -20.78 -3.65
C GLY A 47 -3.36 -21.40 -3.14
N SER A 48 -3.36 -22.72 -3.00
CA SER A 48 -2.25 -23.47 -2.45
C SER A 48 -0.98 -23.33 -3.30
N ASN A 49 0.17 -23.21 -2.64
CA ASN A 49 1.51 -23.08 -3.25
C ASN A 49 1.77 -21.79 -4.06
N CYS A 50 0.81 -20.86 -4.12
CA CYS A 50 0.91 -19.63 -4.91
C CYS A 50 1.54 -18.45 -4.18
N TYR A 51 1.60 -18.49 -2.86
CA TYR A 51 2.20 -17.47 -2.01
C TYR A 51 3.53 -17.95 -1.43
N LEU A 52 4.29 -17.04 -0.81
CA LEU A 52 5.57 -17.36 -0.17
C LEU A 52 5.38 -18.18 1.11
N ASN A 53 4.51 -17.70 2.01
CA ASN A 53 4.07 -18.38 3.22
C ASN A 53 2.67 -17.86 3.61
N ASP A 54 2.05 -18.46 4.63
CA ASP A 54 0.66 -18.16 4.99
C ASP A 54 0.39 -16.68 5.36
N SER A 55 1.42 -15.91 5.71
CA SER A 55 1.26 -14.47 5.96
C SER A 55 0.91 -13.68 4.70
N PHE A 56 1.31 -14.19 3.53
CA PHE A 56 1.11 -13.58 2.21
C PHE A 56 -0.05 -14.23 1.43
N ALA A 57 -0.80 -15.15 2.06
CA ALA A 57 -1.98 -15.75 1.45
C ALA A 57 -3.09 -14.70 1.26
N VAL A 58 -3.65 -14.67 0.04
CA VAL A 58 -4.77 -13.80 -0.32
C VAL A 58 -6.01 -14.64 -0.57
N ASP A 59 -7.09 -14.30 0.13
CA ASP A 59 -8.42 -14.87 -0.10
C ASP A 59 -9.20 -13.96 -1.05
N CYS A 60 -9.50 -14.48 -2.24
CA CYS A 60 -10.38 -13.81 -3.19
C CYS A 60 -11.83 -14.17 -2.86
N LYS A 61 -12.54 -13.30 -2.12
CA LYS A 61 -13.91 -13.57 -1.70
C LYS A 61 -14.85 -13.46 -2.89
N SER A 62 -15.73 -14.45 -3.05
CA SER A 62 -16.66 -14.56 -4.18
C SER A 62 -17.63 -13.38 -4.26
N ASP A 63 -17.96 -12.78 -3.12
CA ASP A 63 -18.77 -11.57 -3.07
C ASP A 63 -17.93 -10.37 -3.55
N HIS A 64 -18.29 -9.84 -4.72
CA HIS A 64 -17.61 -8.76 -5.42
C HIS A 64 -16.15 -9.00 -5.88
N HIS A 65 -15.63 -10.24 -5.84
CA HIS A 65 -14.25 -10.56 -6.23
C HIS A 65 -13.21 -9.68 -5.53
N LYS A 66 -13.36 -9.52 -4.22
CA LYS A 66 -12.50 -8.66 -3.39
C LYS A 66 -11.37 -9.48 -2.77
N PRO A 67 -10.10 -9.05 -2.91
CA PRO A 67 -8.96 -9.71 -2.26
C PRO A 67 -8.86 -9.30 -0.78
N PHE A 68 -8.58 -10.27 0.09
CA PHE A 68 -8.29 -10.03 1.51
C PHE A 68 -6.96 -10.68 1.89
N LEU A 69 -6.11 -9.97 2.64
CA LEU A 69 -4.96 -10.58 3.29
C LEU A 69 -5.47 -11.51 4.40
N ARG A 70 -5.23 -12.82 4.28
CA ARG A 70 -5.76 -13.80 5.23
C ARG A 70 -5.25 -13.57 6.65
N SER A 71 -3.99 -13.20 6.79
CA SER A 71 -3.30 -13.06 8.08
C SER A 71 -3.82 -11.90 8.95
N ILE A 72 -4.37 -10.85 8.33
CA ILE A 72 -4.87 -9.65 9.04
C ILE A 72 -6.32 -9.29 8.68
N ASN A 73 -6.96 -10.09 7.81
CA ASN A 73 -8.33 -9.91 7.34
C ASN A 73 -8.66 -8.49 6.85
N LEU A 74 -7.73 -7.85 6.16
CA LEU A 74 -7.94 -6.54 5.52
C LEU A 74 -8.11 -6.70 4.02
N GLU A 75 -9.09 -5.98 3.45
CA GLU A 75 -9.29 -5.91 2.00
C GLU A 75 -8.10 -5.19 1.35
N VAL A 76 -7.56 -5.77 0.28
CA VAL A 76 -6.47 -5.19 -0.50
C VAL A 76 -7.04 -4.33 -1.60
N LEU A 77 -6.56 -3.10 -1.69
CA LEU A 77 -6.94 -2.15 -2.73
C LEU A 77 -5.91 -2.12 -3.87
N ASN A 78 -4.62 -2.22 -3.53
CA ASN A 78 -3.54 -2.22 -4.50
C ASN A 78 -2.27 -2.83 -3.91
N ILE A 79 -1.43 -3.43 -4.74
CA ILE A 79 -0.10 -3.91 -4.39
C ILE A 79 0.88 -3.30 -5.40
N THR A 80 1.84 -2.53 -4.92
CA THR A 80 2.83 -1.84 -5.78
C THR A 80 4.20 -2.48 -5.62
N LEU A 81 4.75 -2.96 -6.74
CA LEU A 81 6.15 -3.35 -6.89
C LEU A 81 6.82 -2.34 -7.85
N PRO A 82 8.08 -1.93 -7.60
CA PRO A 82 8.97 -2.37 -6.52
C PRO A 82 8.78 -1.59 -5.20
N ASP A 83 7.81 -0.68 -5.07
CA ASP A 83 7.69 0.21 -3.90
C ASP A 83 7.33 -0.49 -2.56
N PHE A 84 7.30 -1.83 -2.53
CA PHE A 84 7.03 -2.69 -1.36
C PHE A 84 5.79 -2.28 -0.54
N GLY A 85 4.84 -1.67 -1.23
CA GLY A 85 3.65 -1.07 -0.66
C GLY A 85 2.41 -1.91 -0.92
N ILE A 86 1.56 -2.04 0.10
CA ILE A 86 0.22 -2.62 -0.05
C ILE A 86 -0.79 -1.66 0.54
N LEU A 87 -1.76 -1.24 -0.28
CA LEU A 87 -2.84 -0.37 0.13
C LEU A 87 -4.01 -1.24 0.58
N VAL A 88 -4.52 -1.02 1.79
CA VAL A 88 -5.59 -1.82 2.39
C VAL A 88 -6.72 -0.94 2.93
N ASN A 89 -7.94 -1.48 2.99
CA ASN A 89 -9.07 -0.85 3.69
C ASN A 89 -8.96 -1.11 5.19
N HIS A 90 -8.62 -0.07 5.95
CA HIS A 90 -8.42 -0.14 7.39
C HIS A 90 -9.61 0.49 8.14
N PRO A 91 -10.09 -0.10 9.26
CA PRO A 91 -11.17 0.48 10.07
C PRO A 91 -10.86 1.89 10.59
N VAL A 92 -11.90 2.72 10.64
CA VAL A 92 -11.89 4.01 11.34
C VAL A 92 -12.16 3.80 12.83
N LEU A 93 -11.22 4.20 13.71
CA LEU A 93 -11.42 4.11 15.15
C LEU A 93 -12.28 5.29 15.61
N ASN A 94 -13.13 5.04 16.61
CA ASN A 94 -13.96 6.08 17.19
C ASN A 94 -14.17 5.87 18.68
N SER A 95 -14.54 6.93 19.39
CA SER A 95 -14.73 6.91 20.84
C SER A 95 -16.06 6.29 21.31
N CYS A 96 -17.00 6.03 20.39
CA CYS A 96 -18.32 5.50 20.71
C CYS A 96 -18.34 3.97 20.72
N LEU A 97 -17.55 3.35 19.85
CA LEU A 97 -17.21 1.94 19.93
C LEU A 97 -16.02 1.79 20.90
N SER A 98 -15.98 0.69 21.65
CA SER A 98 -14.85 0.38 22.53
C SER A 98 -13.53 0.47 21.75
N ASN A 99 -12.49 1.04 22.37
CA ASN A 99 -11.19 1.26 21.74
C ASN A 99 -10.57 -0.07 21.26
N GLU A 100 -10.74 -0.39 19.99
CA GLU A 100 -10.04 -1.50 19.35
C GLU A 100 -8.61 -1.06 19.02
N SER A 101 -7.66 -1.85 19.51
CA SER A 101 -6.27 -1.74 19.11
C SER A 101 -6.11 -2.37 17.74
N THR A 102 -5.39 -1.70 16.86
CA THR A 102 -4.97 -2.27 15.59
C THR A 102 -3.65 -2.99 15.77
N LEU A 103 -3.58 -4.28 15.40
CA LEU A 103 -2.38 -5.11 15.57
C LEU A 103 -1.94 -5.74 14.23
N LEU A 104 -0.69 -5.50 13.87
CA LEU A 104 0.06 -6.24 12.84
C LEU A 104 1.22 -7.05 13.47
N GLU A 105 1.20 -7.21 14.79
CA GLU A 105 2.18 -8.01 15.54
C GLU A 105 2.21 -9.44 15.00
N ASN A 106 3.40 -10.04 14.94
CA ASN A 106 3.64 -11.38 14.37
C ASN A 106 3.32 -11.52 12.87
N THR A 107 3.16 -10.42 12.13
CA THR A 107 2.99 -10.42 10.67
C THR A 107 4.18 -9.72 9.99
N PRO A 108 4.43 -9.95 8.68
CA PRO A 108 5.46 -9.23 7.94
C PRO A 108 5.11 -7.75 7.68
N PHE A 109 3.89 -7.30 8.00
CA PHE A 109 3.36 -5.98 7.65
C PHE A 109 3.68 -4.91 8.69
N LEU A 110 3.88 -3.67 8.22
CA LEU A 110 4.18 -2.49 9.02
C LEU A 110 3.34 -1.33 8.50
N PHE A 111 2.90 -0.41 9.36
CA PHE A 111 2.32 0.84 8.86
C PHE A 111 3.41 1.68 8.20
N SER A 112 3.17 2.09 6.96
CA SER A 112 4.07 2.97 6.22
C SER A 112 4.08 4.37 6.83
N ASP A 113 5.24 5.01 6.91
CA ASP A 113 5.40 6.42 7.33
C ASP A 113 4.80 7.42 6.32
N ARG A 114 4.40 6.91 5.15
CA ARG A 114 3.54 7.59 4.18
C ARG A 114 2.14 7.88 4.74
N ASN A 115 1.67 7.11 5.71
CA ASN A 115 0.39 7.39 6.35
C ASN A 115 0.45 8.61 7.27
N ARG A 116 -0.73 9.17 7.53
CA ARG A 116 -0.96 10.22 8.52
C ARG A 116 -1.92 9.71 9.58
N PHE A 117 -1.62 10.00 10.84
CA PHE A 117 -2.59 9.84 11.92
C PHE A 117 -3.49 11.07 11.92
N VAL A 118 -4.76 10.85 11.59
CA VAL A 118 -5.79 11.88 11.49
C VAL A 118 -6.75 11.72 12.67
N SER A 119 -7.15 12.84 13.27
CA SER A 119 -8.27 12.85 14.21
C SER A 119 -9.26 13.94 13.85
N VAL A 120 -10.55 13.59 13.93
CA VAL A 120 -11.67 14.47 13.59
C VAL A 120 -12.60 14.56 14.79
N ALA A 121 -12.63 15.73 15.43
CA ALA A 121 -13.49 16.09 16.55
C ALA A 121 -13.29 17.57 16.92
N CYS A 122 -14.27 18.16 17.61
CA CYS A 122 -14.09 19.47 18.25
C CYS A 122 -13.49 19.32 19.65
N ASP A 123 -12.68 20.31 20.05
CA ASP A 123 -12.04 20.43 21.37
C ASP A 123 -11.45 19.12 21.87
N ASN A 124 -10.67 18.49 20.99
CA ASN A 124 -10.17 17.14 21.14
C ASN A 124 -8.65 17.10 21.05
N PHE A 125 -8.05 16.33 21.95
CA PHE A 125 -6.67 15.92 21.87
C PHE A 125 -6.59 14.40 21.74
N ALA A 126 -6.40 13.91 20.52
CA ALA A 126 -6.22 12.49 20.25
C ALA A 126 -4.76 12.09 20.41
N ILE A 127 -4.52 10.97 21.09
CA ILE A 127 -3.18 10.42 21.33
C ILE A 127 -3.11 9.05 20.65
N MET A 128 -2.13 8.89 19.78
CA MET A 128 -1.74 7.57 19.26
C MET A 128 -0.72 6.96 20.20
N SER A 129 -0.93 5.71 20.60
CA SER A 129 -0.02 4.97 21.46
C SER A 129 0.18 3.54 20.97
N SER A 130 1.33 2.96 21.30
CA SER A 130 1.69 1.57 21.02
C SER A 130 2.46 1.02 22.22
N ASN A 131 2.23 -0.24 22.60
CA ASN A 131 2.90 -0.87 23.74
C ASN A 131 2.91 0.00 25.01
N ASN A 132 1.76 0.62 25.32
CA ASN A 132 1.55 1.55 26.43
C ASN A 132 2.40 2.84 26.42
N SER A 133 3.09 3.13 25.32
CA SER A 133 3.84 4.36 25.12
C SER A 133 3.09 5.28 24.16
N SER A 134 2.94 6.55 24.52
CA SER A 134 2.42 7.59 23.62
C SER A 134 3.44 7.86 22.52
N LEU A 135 2.98 7.85 21.26
CA LEU A 135 3.83 8.02 20.08
C LEU A 135 3.69 9.43 19.48
N CYS A 136 2.46 9.88 19.27
CA CYS A 136 2.17 11.22 18.78
C CYS A 136 0.79 11.69 19.24
N GLY A 137 0.56 13.01 19.15
CA GLY A 137 -0.70 13.65 19.51
C GLY A 137 -1.25 14.49 18.37
N CYS A 138 -2.57 14.67 18.38
CA CYS A 138 -3.31 15.40 17.36
C CYS A 138 -4.31 16.30 18.09
N LEU A 139 -4.07 17.61 18.03
CA LEU A 139 -4.89 18.63 18.68
C LEU A 139 -5.83 19.30 17.68
N SER A 140 -7.11 19.39 18.02
CA SER A 140 -8.15 20.04 17.22
C SER A 140 -9.03 20.92 18.10
N ILE A 141 -9.31 22.14 17.64
CA ILE A 141 -10.15 23.13 18.31
C ILE A 141 -11.34 23.53 17.43
N CYS A 142 -12.39 24.06 18.05
CA CYS A 142 -13.51 24.67 17.34
C CYS A 142 -13.87 26.00 17.99
N ASP A 143 -13.96 27.07 17.20
CA ASP A 143 -14.60 28.33 17.61
C ASP A 143 -15.75 28.65 16.65
N GLY A 144 -16.89 29.05 17.21
CA GLY A 144 -18.15 29.24 16.48
C GLY A 144 -18.18 30.48 15.57
N SER A 145 -17.09 31.25 15.52
CA SER A 145 -17.05 32.59 14.94
C SER A 145 -16.38 32.70 13.56
N GLN A 146 -15.79 31.61 13.04
CA GLN A 146 -14.90 31.71 11.86
C GLN A 146 -15.33 30.81 10.69
N THR A 147 -15.85 31.47 9.65
CA THR A 147 -16.00 30.96 8.28
C THR A 147 -14.68 31.08 7.52
N PHE A 148 -13.57 30.57 8.07
CA PHE A 148 -12.39 30.34 7.27
C PHE A 148 -12.50 28.93 6.70
N GLU A 149 -12.67 28.82 5.39
CA GLU A 149 -12.40 27.59 4.66
C GLU A 149 -10.89 27.35 4.68
N MET A 150 -10.34 27.03 5.86
CA MET A 150 -9.06 26.35 5.95
C MET A 150 -9.32 24.91 5.53
N GLY A 151 -9.39 24.70 4.22
CA GLY A 151 -9.16 23.40 3.64
C GLY A 151 -7.73 23.04 3.99
N ASN A 152 -7.55 22.40 5.13
CA ASN A 152 -6.54 21.41 5.42
C ASN A 152 -6.60 21.02 6.91
N CYS A 153 -6.61 19.72 7.19
CA CYS A 153 -6.81 19.13 8.50
C CYS A 153 -5.65 19.40 9.48
N PHE A 154 -5.50 20.66 9.91
CA PHE A 154 -4.33 21.19 10.61
C PHE A 154 -4.69 21.93 11.90
N GLY A 155 -5.70 21.45 12.63
CA GLY A 155 -6.00 21.88 13.99
C GLY A 155 -7.36 22.52 14.22
N VAL A 156 -8.15 22.77 13.17
CA VAL A 156 -9.53 23.27 13.29
C VAL A 156 -10.49 22.17 12.86
N LYS A 157 -11.38 21.71 13.76
CA LYS A 157 -12.30 20.56 13.60
C LYS A 157 -11.63 19.19 13.37
N CYS A 158 -10.42 19.18 12.84
CA CYS A 158 -9.60 18.00 12.68
C CYS A 158 -8.11 18.36 12.64
N CYS A 159 -7.26 17.37 12.83
CA CYS A 159 -5.82 17.49 12.76
C CYS A 159 -5.22 16.24 12.11
N GLN A 160 -3.98 16.37 11.63
CA GLN A 160 -3.17 15.25 11.19
C GLN A 160 -1.74 15.38 11.69
N THR A 161 -1.06 14.25 11.89
CA THR A 161 0.37 14.19 12.22
C THR A 161 1.03 13.02 11.52
N THR A 162 2.36 13.07 11.42
CA THR A 162 3.17 11.92 10.99
C THR A 162 3.13 10.81 12.03
N ILE A 163 3.43 9.58 11.59
CA ILE A 163 3.59 8.42 12.47
C ILE A 163 5.07 8.02 12.56
N PRO A 164 5.51 7.34 13.63
CA PRO A 164 6.86 6.81 13.70
C PRO A 164 7.07 5.69 12.68
N THR A 165 8.33 5.50 12.27
CA THR A 165 8.72 4.35 11.45
C THR A 165 8.62 3.05 12.26
N LYS A 166 8.54 1.91 11.55
CA LYS A 166 8.46 0.57 12.15
C LYS A 166 7.24 0.31 13.04
N LEU A 167 6.15 1.04 12.83
CA LEU A 167 4.92 0.88 13.61
C LEU A 167 4.20 -0.44 13.25
N LYS A 168 4.04 -1.33 14.23
CA LYS A 168 3.30 -2.61 14.10
C LYS A 168 1.90 -2.56 14.69
N SER A 169 1.67 -1.70 15.66
CA SER A 169 0.40 -1.64 16.38
C SER A 169 0.14 -0.23 16.86
N TYR A 170 -1.13 0.16 16.91
CA TYR A 170 -1.52 1.43 17.52
C TYR A 170 -2.93 1.37 18.13
N LYS A 171 -3.15 2.23 19.11
CA LYS A 171 -4.46 2.58 19.66
C LYS A 171 -4.60 4.10 19.69
N ALA A 172 -5.82 4.58 19.54
CA ALA A 172 -6.16 5.99 19.72
C ALA A 172 -6.88 6.18 21.05
N SER A 173 -6.46 7.17 21.83
CA SER A 173 -7.21 7.68 22.99
C SER A 173 -7.60 9.13 22.76
N TYR A 174 -8.64 9.59 23.44
CA TYR A 174 -9.25 10.90 23.21
C TYR A 174 -9.37 11.67 24.52
N ASN A 175 -8.67 12.80 24.64
CA ASN A 175 -8.77 13.69 25.78
C ASN A 175 -9.71 14.86 25.46
N ILE A 176 -10.47 15.30 26.47
CA ILE A 176 -11.38 16.45 26.38
C ILE A 176 -10.62 17.69 26.86
N LEU A 177 -10.68 18.78 26.09
CA LEU A 177 -9.99 20.03 26.44
C LEU A 177 -10.89 21.04 27.16
N ASN A 178 -12.20 21.03 26.87
CA ASN A 178 -13.19 21.93 27.48
C ASN A 178 -14.34 21.13 28.10
N ASN A 179 -14.57 21.29 29.41
CA ASN A 179 -15.72 20.73 30.14
C ASN A 179 -16.98 21.61 30.09
N ASN A 180 -16.96 22.71 29.32
CA ASN A 180 -18.03 23.71 29.31
C ASN A 180 -19.25 23.29 28.46
N SER A 181 -19.67 22.03 28.52
CA SER A 181 -20.96 21.60 27.98
C SER A 181 -22.06 21.76 29.04
N GLN A 182 -22.36 23.01 29.41
CA GLN A 182 -23.72 23.33 29.87
C GLN A 182 -24.61 23.38 28.63
N GLY A 183 -25.24 22.25 28.33
CA GLY A 183 -26.17 22.12 27.21
C GLY A 183 -26.30 20.66 26.82
N GLU A 184 -27.40 20.03 27.21
CA GLU A 184 -27.83 18.73 26.70
C GLU A 184 -27.80 18.75 25.17
N ASN A 185 -26.92 17.94 24.57
CA ASN A 185 -27.10 17.30 23.27
C ASN A 185 -25.94 16.32 23.04
N GLN A 186 -26.26 15.01 23.02
CA GLN A 186 -25.44 13.84 22.65
C GLN A 186 -23.93 14.06 22.51
N GLN A 187 -23.14 13.39 23.37
CA GLN A 187 -21.70 13.26 23.20
C GLN A 187 -21.39 12.73 21.79
N LYS A 188 -21.01 13.64 20.87
CA LYS A 188 -20.66 13.28 19.49
C LYS A 188 -19.42 12.38 19.50
N CYS A 189 -19.44 11.33 18.70
CA CYS A 189 -18.30 10.43 18.56
C CYS A 189 -17.07 11.20 18.06
N LYS A 190 -15.91 10.87 18.62
CA LYS A 190 -14.61 11.36 18.17
C LYS A 190 -13.96 10.29 17.32
N TYR A 191 -13.27 10.69 16.26
CA TYR A 191 -12.70 9.74 15.30
C TYR A 191 -11.19 9.89 15.23
N ALA A 192 -10.50 8.77 15.04
CA ALA A 192 -9.07 8.74 14.76
C ALA A 192 -8.71 7.53 13.88
N PHE A 193 -7.81 7.72 12.94
CA PHE A 193 -7.42 6.66 12.00
C PHE A 193 -6.10 6.98 11.31
N LEU A 194 -5.47 5.95 10.75
CA LEU A 194 -4.41 6.12 9.76
C LEU A 194 -5.02 6.22 8.37
N VAL A 195 -4.39 6.99 7.49
CA VAL A 195 -4.75 7.04 6.07
C VAL A 195 -3.53 7.43 5.24
N ASP A 196 -3.45 6.93 4.00
CA ASP A 196 -2.43 7.36 3.05
C ASP A 196 -2.54 8.87 2.82
N ARG A 197 -1.41 9.58 2.90
CA ARG A 197 -1.37 11.04 2.82
C ARG A 197 -1.96 11.63 1.54
N ASP A 198 -1.98 10.88 0.43
CA ASP A 198 -2.45 11.37 -0.86
C ASP A 198 -3.91 10.92 -1.15
N LEU A 199 -4.50 10.06 -0.30
CA LEU A 199 -5.84 9.50 -0.49
C LEU A 199 -6.89 10.00 0.52
N PHE A 200 -6.52 10.96 1.37
CA PHE A 200 -7.45 11.60 2.27
C PHE A 200 -7.64 13.06 1.89
N SER A 201 -8.86 13.41 1.43
CA SER A 201 -9.23 14.81 1.29
C SER A 201 -9.29 15.45 2.67
N THR A 202 -8.66 16.60 2.82
CA THR A 202 -8.56 17.31 4.10
C THR A 202 -9.78 18.18 4.42
N SER A 203 -10.83 18.11 3.59
CA SER A 203 -12.07 18.91 3.69
C SER A 203 -13.24 18.11 4.30
N VAL A 204 -13.00 17.37 5.38
CA VAL A 204 -13.97 16.40 5.93
C VAL A 204 -14.48 16.86 7.30
N SER A 205 -15.81 16.96 7.46
CA SER A 205 -16.46 17.23 8.75
C SER A 205 -16.61 15.95 9.60
N ALA A 206 -16.88 16.09 10.90
CA ALA A 206 -17.14 14.93 11.75
C ALA A 206 -18.39 14.14 11.30
N GLU A 207 -19.38 14.81 10.70
CA GLU A 207 -20.56 14.15 10.12
C GLU A 207 -20.21 13.32 8.88
N ASP A 208 -19.24 13.78 8.09
CA ASP A 208 -18.75 13.02 6.93
C ASP A 208 -18.00 11.76 7.38
N VAL A 209 -17.13 11.87 8.40
CA VAL A 209 -16.38 10.72 8.94
C VAL A 209 -17.30 9.70 9.60
N ALA A 210 -18.42 10.12 10.19
CA ALA A 210 -19.35 9.22 10.86
C ALA A 210 -19.86 8.09 9.96
N ASN A 211 -19.93 8.32 8.64
CA ASN A 211 -20.37 7.35 7.66
C ASN A 211 -19.22 6.55 7.02
N ILE A 212 -17.96 6.93 7.26
CA ILE A 212 -16.78 6.27 6.73
C ILE A 212 -16.38 5.13 7.68
N LYS A 213 -16.60 3.89 7.24
CA LYS A 213 -16.25 2.70 8.03
C LYS A 213 -14.77 2.33 7.91
N GLN A 214 -14.20 2.50 6.72
CA GLN A 214 -12.85 2.11 6.39
C GLN A 214 -12.19 3.17 5.51
N VAL A 215 -10.87 3.30 5.64
CA VAL A 215 -10.02 4.25 4.92
C VAL A 215 -8.80 3.55 4.32
N PRO A 216 -8.27 4.04 3.19
CA PRO A 216 -7.11 3.45 2.55
C PRO A 216 -5.83 3.73 3.37
N VAL A 217 -5.15 2.66 3.80
CA VAL A 217 -3.90 2.72 4.57
C VAL A 217 -2.81 1.98 3.81
N GLN A 218 -1.63 2.58 3.72
CA GLN A 218 -0.47 1.93 3.11
C GLN A 218 0.32 1.14 4.15
N LEU A 219 0.48 -0.17 3.94
CA LEU A 219 1.42 -0.98 4.70
C LEU A 219 2.68 -1.19 3.88
N ASN A 220 3.81 -1.25 4.58
CA ASN A 220 5.04 -1.83 4.06
C ASN A 220 5.04 -3.33 4.43
N TRP A 221 5.76 -4.14 3.68
CA TRP A 221 5.96 -5.55 4.00
C TRP A 221 7.42 -5.94 3.82
N ASN A 222 7.86 -6.89 4.63
CA ASN A 222 9.22 -7.42 4.59
C ASN A 222 9.19 -8.94 4.39
N ILE A 223 10.06 -9.44 3.52
CA ILE A 223 10.39 -10.86 3.44
C ILE A 223 11.62 -11.10 4.30
N GLN A 224 11.59 -12.12 5.14
CA GLN A 224 12.77 -12.58 5.87
C GLN A 224 13.71 -13.32 4.92
N GLU A 225 15.01 -13.04 4.99
CA GLU A 225 16.03 -13.69 4.15
C GLU A 225 15.95 -15.22 4.24
N SER A 226 15.69 -15.76 5.44
CA SER A 226 15.54 -17.20 5.68
C SER A 226 14.31 -17.84 5.01
N SER A 227 13.34 -17.04 4.57
CA SER A 227 12.17 -17.52 3.82
C SER A 227 12.47 -17.71 2.33
N PHE A 228 13.69 -17.39 1.91
CA PHE A 228 14.13 -17.45 0.53
C PHE A 228 15.34 -18.39 0.43
N ASP A 229 15.23 -19.43 -0.39
CA ASP A 229 16.43 -20.07 -0.94
C ASP A 229 16.96 -19.13 -2.02
N LEU A 230 17.75 -18.13 -1.60
CA LEU A 230 18.57 -17.37 -2.54
C LEU A 230 19.63 -18.33 -3.07
N ASP A 231 19.39 -18.91 -4.25
CA ASP A 231 20.42 -19.57 -5.04
C ASP A 231 21.68 -18.70 -5.03
N GLU A 232 22.87 -19.31 -4.92
CA GLU A 232 24.15 -18.59 -4.82
C GLU A 232 24.36 -17.55 -5.95
N LYS A 233 23.68 -17.72 -7.10
CA LYS A 233 23.66 -16.77 -8.22
C LYS A 233 23.00 -15.41 -7.90
N ASN A 234 22.07 -15.36 -6.94
CA ASN A 234 21.44 -14.12 -6.49
C ASN A 234 22.26 -13.39 -5.41
N LYS A 235 23.34 -14.01 -4.91
CA LYS A 235 24.31 -13.42 -3.97
C LYS A 235 25.56 -12.88 -4.69
N SER A 236 25.79 -13.25 -5.95
CA SER A 236 26.94 -12.77 -6.70
C SER A 236 26.66 -11.38 -7.27
N GLN A 237 27.60 -10.46 -7.09
CA GLN A 237 27.71 -9.18 -7.83
C GLN A 237 28.08 -9.42 -9.31
N ASP A 238 27.66 -10.55 -9.88
CA ASP A 238 28.01 -10.89 -11.25
C ASP A 238 27.14 -10.09 -12.20
N TYR A 239 27.78 -9.49 -13.20
CA TYR A 239 27.20 -8.56 -14.19
C TYR A 239 26.11 -9.19 -15.09
N GLN A 240 25.68 -10.41 -14.81
CA GLN A 240 24.73 -11.22 -15.58
C GLN A 240 23.39 -11.49 -14.88
N SER A 241 23.17 -11.01 -13.64
CA SER A 241 21.88 -11.17 -12.95
C SER A 241 20.88 -10.08 -13.35
N SER A 242 19.67 -10.45 -13.77
CA SER A 242 18.54 -9.53 -14.03
C SER A 242 17.88 -8.95 -12.77
N THR A 243 18.32 -9.42 -11.60
CA THR A 243 17.73 -9.11 -10.29
C THR A 243 18.81 -8.68 -9.31
N HIS A 244 18.54 -7.64 -8.53
CA HIS A 244 19.38 -7.18 -7.44
C HIS A 244 18.64 -7.26 -6.10
N CYS A 245 19.18 -8.02 -5.15
CA CYS A 245 18.63 -8.19 -3.81
C CYS A 245 19.55 -7.56 -2.75
N LYS A 246 18.96 -6.82 -1.80
CA LYS A 246 19.65 -6.20 -0.67
C LYS A 246 19.07 -6.72 0.65
N ALA A 247 19.93 -7.29 1.48
CA ALA A 247 19.59 -7.63 2.87
C ALA A 247 19.75 -6.42 3.80
N PHE A 248 18.91 -6.36 4.83
CA PHE A 248 18.92 -5.31 5.86
C PHE A 248 19.26 -5.91 7.23
N ASN A 249 19.71 -5.04 8.15
CA ASN A 249 20.14 -5.45 9.49
C ASN A 249 19.04 -6.13 10.33
N ASP A 250 17.77 -5.96 9.96
CA ASP A 250 16.61 -6.61 10.60
C ASP A 250 16.29 -8.00 10.01
N GLY A 251 17.18 -8.53 9.14
CA GLY A 251 17.02 -9.83 8.48
C GLY A 251 16.08 -9.79 7.27
N SER A 252 15.54 -8.62 6.92
CA SER A 252 14.70 -8.49 5.73
C SER A 252 15.51 -8.42 4.45
N VAL A 253 14.94 -8.88 3.34
CA VAL A 253 15.54 -8.81 2.00
C VAL A 253 14.59 -8.13 1.01
N HIS A 254 15.10 -7.14 0.28
CA HIS A 254 14.37 -6.46 -0.78
C HIS A 254 15.04 -6.71 -2.12
N CYS A 255 14.26 -7.11 -3.12
CA CYS A 255 14.75 -7.40 -4.46
C CYS A 255 14.07 -6.50 -5.48
N VAL A 256 14.84 -6.08 -6.48
CA VAL A 256 14.37 -5.25 -7.61
C VAL A 256 14.90 -5.82 -8.92
N CYS A 257 14.15 -5.67 -10.01
CA CYS A 257 14.72 -5.88 -11.34
C CYS A 257 15.68 -4.73 -11.65
N ILE A 258 16.83 -5.05 -12.26
CA ILE A 258 17.80 -4.02 -12.66
C ILE A 258 17.25 -3.20 -13.84
N GLU A 259 17.89 -2.07 -14.14
CA GLU A 259 17.49 -1.21 -15.26
C GLU A 259 17.46 -1.99 -16.60
N GLY A 260 16.42 -1.75 -17.40
CA GLY A 260 16.18 -2.48 -18.65
C GLY A 260 15.42 -3.81 -18.48
N TYR A 261 15.16 -4.24 -17.24
CA TYR A 261 14.35 -5.42 -16.91
C TYR A 261 13.09 -5.02 -16.14
N GLY A 262 12.05 -5.85 -16.24
CA GLY A 262 10.84 -5.71 -15.45
C GLY A 262 10.19 -7.06 -15.16
N GLY A 263 9.17 -7.03 -14.29
CA GLY A 263 8.47 -8.22 -13.82
C GLY A 263 8.58 -8.32 -12.32
N ASN A 264 8.71 -9.54 -11.80
CA ASN A 264 8.75 -9.78 -10.37
C ASN A 264 10.10 -10.36 -9.93
N PRO A 265 10.91 -9.60 -9.19
CA PRO A 265 12.26 -10.02 -8.79
C PRO A 265 12.26 -11.17 -7.78
N TYR A 266 11.10 -11.53 -7.23
CA TYR A 266 10.95 -12.62 -6.28
C TYR A 266 10.55 -13.95 -6.94
N LEU A 267 10.44 -13.99 -8.28
CA LEU A 267 10.22 -15.22 -9.02
C LEU A 267 11.53 -15.70 -9.69
N PRO A 268 11.76 -17.02 -9.81
CA PRO A 268 12.79 -17.56 -10.69
C PRO A 268 12.59 -17.03 -12.12
N ASP A 269 13.63 -16.45 -12.72
CA ASP A 269 13.58 -15.79 -14.04
C ASP A 269 12.45 -14.75 -14.19
N GLY A 270 12.07 -14.12 -13.07
CA GLY A 270 10.94 -13.19 -13.00
C GLY A 270 11.22 -11.81 -13.56
N CYS A 271 12.49 -11.41 -13.63
CA CYS A 271 12.92 -10.18 -14.28
C CYS A 271 13.31 -10.46 -15.73
N GLN A 272 12.53 -9.92 -16.67
CA GLN A 272 12.71 -10.12 -18.10
C GLN A 272 12.98 -8.79 -18.80
N VAL A 273 13.72 -8.83 -19.91
CA VAL A 273 14.09 -7.63 -20.68
C VAL A 273 12.83 -6.88 -21.13
N LEU A 274 12.79 -5.58 -20.85
CA LEU A 274 11.74 -4.70 -21.34
C LEU A 274 11.97 -4.44 -22.83
N VAL A 275 11.00 -4.80 -23.67
CA VAL A 275 11.09 -4.61 -25.14
C VAL A 275 11.22 -3.12 -25.50
N LEU A 276 10.70 -2.21 -24.67
CA LEU A 276 10.85 -0.75 -24.85
C LEU A 276 12.32 -0.29 -24.83
N THR A 277 13.20 -0.98 -24.11
CA THR A 277 14.65 -0.68 -24.09
C THR A 277 15.38 -1.18 -25.34
N ILE A 278 14.82 -2.16 -26.05
CA ILE A 278 15.37 -2.68 -27.32
C ILE A 278 15.08 -1.71 -28.48
N LEU A 279 14.03 -0.89 -28.34
CA LEU A 279 13.61 0.07 -29.37
C LEU A 279 14.16 1.49 -29.15
N ARG A 280 14.94 1.73 -28.09
CA ARG A 280 15.73 2.96 -28.02
C ARG A 280 16.88 2.82 -29.04
N PRO A 281 17.00 3.72 -30.02
CA PRO A 281 18.19 3.73 -30.87
C PRO A 281 19.42 3.90 -29.97
N MET A 282 20.50 3.18 -30.29
CA MET A 282 21.81 3.28 -29.63
C MET A 282 22.49 4.62 -29.98
N ASP A 283 21.77 5.74 -29.86
CA ASP A 283 22.33 7.08 -29.95
C ASP A 283 22.59 7.52 -28.50
N ASP A 284 23.73 7.10 -27.95
CA ASP A 284 24.48 7.75 -26.86
C ASP A 284 25.48 6.74 -26.25
N MET A 285 26.43 6.29 -27.07
CA MET A 285 27.75 5.89 -26.57
C MET A 285 28.79 6.39 -27.57
N ASP A 286 29.05 7.70 -27.54
CA ASP A 286 30.34 8.29 -27.80
C ASP A 286 30.38 9.72 -27.22
N GLU A 287 31.55 10.09 -26.67
CA GLU A 287 31.98 11.41 -26.14
C GLU A 287 31.81 11.71 -24.62
N ASN A 288 32.67 11.11 -23.80
CA ASN A 288 33.87 11.77 -23.24
C ASN A 288 34.68 10.86 -22.32
#